data_AF-A0A2U8H841-F1
#
_entry.id   AF-A0A2U8H841-F1
#
_cell.length_a   1.000
_cell.length_b   1.000
_cell.length_c   1.000
_cell.angle_alpha   90.00
_cell.angle_beta   90.00
_cell.angle_gamma   90.00
#
_symmetry.space_group_name_H-M   'P 1'
#
loop_
_entity.id
_entity.type
_entity.pdbx_description
1 polymer ?
#
loop_
_entity_poly.entity_id
_entity_poly.type
_entity_poly.pdbx_seq_one_letter_code
_entity_poly.pdbx_strand_id
1 'polypeptide(L)'
;MIHRLLSRYLTPLAATVLMAACATPTVYQQDTGTVMEHPSEAGGRLKPMPIRPLNVQADCRFKDEVGYSGSALLDVSYSEVSRFKASVSVPKRGSCHFDLADFEQVRKEPHVELRARDGCVVRMWEQGDQVTVAFAQCASRCDRNTFDYVWPILVDRPSGRCN
;
A
#
# COMPACT_ATOMS: atom_id res chain seq x y z
N MET A 1 79.66 -32.85 -45.52
CA MET A 1 79.77 -34.10 -44.73
C MET A 1 78.57 -34.17 -43.79
N ILE A 2 77.60 -35.06 -44.08
CA ILE A 2 77.29 -36.28 -43.29
C ILE A 2 76.42 -35.93 -42.05
N HIS A 3 75.08 -36.10 -42.11
CA HIS A 3 74.31 -37.27 -41.59
C HIS A 3 74.41 -37.40 -40.04
N ARG A 4 73.38 -37.62 -39.20
CA ARG A 4 72.04 -38.23 -39.26
C ARG A 4 71.42 -38.02 -37.85
N LEU A 5 70.10 -37.91 -37.66
CA LEU A 5 69.18 -38.96 -37.17
C LEU A 5 67.80 -38.25 -37.00
N LEU A 6 66.72 -38.57 -37.71
CA LEU A 6 65.74 -39.66 -37.43
C LEU A 6 65.35 -39.70 -35.93
N SER A 7 64.08 -39.64 -35.50
CA SER A 7 62.93 -40.35 -36.02
C SER A 7 61.67 -39.99 -35.21
N ARG A 8 60.54 -39.82 -35.91
CA ARG A 8 59.15 -40.21 -35.54
C ARG A 8 58.54 -39.67 -34.24
N TYR A 9 57.40 -38.98 -34.38
CA TYR A 9 56.08 -39.49 -34.00
C TYR A 9 54.96 -38.77 -34.79
N LEU A 10 54.13 -39.57 -35.46
CA LEU A 10 52.81 -39.26 -36.05
C LEU A 10 51.84 -38.79 -34.93
N THR A 11 50.88 -37.86 -35.06
CA THR A 11 49.54 -37.83 -35.75
C THR A 11 48.63 -36.88 -34.91
N PRO A 12 47.37 -36.55 -35.23
CA PRO A 12 46.77 -35.84 -36.37
C PRO A 12 45.90 -34.60 -35.93
N LEU A 13 45.24 -33.96 -36.90
CA LEU A 13 44.24 -32.88 -36.76
C LEU A 13 43.08 -33.20 -35.81
N ALA A 14 42.63 -32.19 -35.05
CA ALA A 14 41.26 -32.12 -34.52
C ALA A 14 40.78 -30.67 -34.40
N ALA A 15 39.92 -30.26 -35.33
CA ALA A 15 39.00 -29.16 -35.15
C ALA A 15 37.85 -29.62 -34.25
N THR A 16 37.40 -28.81 -33.27
CA THR A 16 36.00 -28.78 -32.79
C THR A 16 35.81 -27.68 -31.73
N VAL A 17 35.02 -26.66 -32.05
CA VAL A 17 33.61 -26.44 -31.63
C VAL A 17 33.51 -25.78 -30.25
N LEU A 18 33.20 -24.47 -30.28
CA LEU A 18 32.66 -23.69 -29.16
C LEU A 18 31.29 -24.27 -28.76
N MET A 19 31.16 -24.77 -27.54
CA MET A 19 29.85 -25.02 -26.92
C MET A 19 29.57 -23.92 -25.90
N ALA A 20 28.73 -22.96 -26.30
CA ALA A 20 28.03 -22.09 -25.39
C ALA A 20 26.92 -22.91 -24.71
N ALA A 21 27.08 -23.20 -23.42
CA ALA A 21 26.04 -23.83 -22.62
C ALA A 21 24.98 -22.77 -22.26
N CYS A 22 23.93 -22.68 -23.07
CA CYS A 22 22.70 -21.99 -22.68
C CYS A 22 21.98 -22.86 -21.63
N ALA A 23 22.02 -22.46 -20.36
CA ALA A 23 21.13 -22.99 -19.35
C ALA A 23 19.69 -22.53 -19.70
N THR A 24 18.86 -23.46 -20.18
CA THR A 24 17.43 -23.23 -20.37
C THR A 24 16.76 -23.01 -19.00
N PRO A 25 15.98 -21.94 -18.80
CA PRO A 25 15.17 -21.81 -17.60
C PRO A 25 14.08 -22.89 -17.60
N THR A 26 14.04 -23.67 -16.53
CA THR A 26 12.92 -24.59 -16.23
C THR A 26 11.65 -23.77 -16.12
N VAL A 27 10.74 -23.93 -17.10
CA VAL A 27 9.37 -23.40 -17.00
C VAL A 27 8.68 -24.19 -15.88
N TYR A 28 8.41 -23.51 -14.77
CA TYR A 28 7.61 -24.07 -13.69
C TYR A 28 6.17 -24.21 -14.21
N GLN A 29 5.76 -25.45 -14.49
CA GLN A 29 4.43 -25.74 -15.00
C GLN A 29 3.44 -25.51 -13.86
N GLN A 30 2.72 -24.38 -13.92
CA GLN A 30 1.70 -24.05 -12.93
C GLN A 30 0.54 -25.02 -13.08
N ASP A 31 0.25 -25.71 -11.98
CA ASP A 31 -0.88 -26.61 -11.81
C ASP A 31 -2.18 -25.86 -12.13
N THR A 32 -2.90 -26.31 -13.15
CA THR A 32 -4.19 -25.75 -13.56
C THR A 32 -5.26 -26.20 -12.57
N GLY A 33 -5.21 -25.68 -11.35
CA GLY A 33 -6.36 -25.69 -10.47
C GLY A 33 -7.49 -24.98 -11.19
N THR A 34 -8.66 -25.61 -11.29
CA THR A 34 -9.87 -25.06 -11.89
C THR A 34 -10.08 -23.65 -11.35
N VAL A 35 -9.80 -22.64 -12.17
CA VAL A 35 -10.03 -21.24 -11.84
C VAL A 35 -11.53 -21.11 -11.64
N MET A 36 -11.96 -20.86 -10.40
CA MET A 36 -13.33 -20.45 -10.12
C MET A 36 -13.65 -19.27 -11.03
N GLU A 37 -14.74 -19.40 -11.77
CA GLU A 37 -15.30 -18.45 -12.73
C GLU A 37 -14.94 -17.00 -12.40
N HIS A 38 -14.28 -16.31 -13.33
CA HIS A 38 -13.94 -14.90 -13.12
C HIS A 38 -15.25 -14.12 -12.95
N PRO A 39 -15.40 -13.25 -11.92
CA PRO A 39 -16.63 -12.47 -11.71
C PRO A 39 -17.09 -11.68 -12.95
N SER A 40 -16.15 -11.38 -13.85
CA SER A 40 -16.36 -10.72 -15.14
C SER A 40 -17.11 -11.56 -16.17
N GLU A 41 -17.12 -12.89 -16.05
CA GLU A 41 -17.76 -13.84 -16.97
C GLU A 41 -19.25 -14.06 -16.63
N ALA A 42 -19.69 -13.67 -15.42
CA ALA A 42 -21.05 -13.84 -14.91
C ALA A 42 -22.12 -12.93 -15.57
N GLY A 43 -21.77 -12.19 -16.64
CA GLY A 43 -22.72 -11.53 -17.56
C GLY A 43 -23.64 -10.44 -16.98
N GLY A 44 -23.55 -10.13 -15.68
CA GLY A 44 -24.41 -9.17 -15.00
C GLY A 44 -23.84 -7.75 -15.02
N ARG A 45 -24.69 -6.73 -15.27
CA ARG A 45 -24.34 -5.34 -14.96
C ARG A 45 -24.18 -5.20 -13.44
N LEU A 46 -22.99 -4.80 -13.01
CA LEU A 46 -22.73 -4.45 -11.61
C LEU A 46 -23.73 -3.38 -11.16
N LYS A 47 -24.40 -3.63 -10.04
CA LYS A 47 -25.27 -2.64 -9.40
C LYS A 47 -24.39 -1.56 -8.77
N PRO A 48 -24.74 -0.27 -8.89
CA PRO A 48 -24.05 0.78 -8.15
C PRO A 48 -24.09 0.49 -6.65
N MET A 49 -22.98 0.76 -5.96
CA MET A 49 -22.95 0.70 -4.50
C MET A 49 -23.92 1.76 -3.94
N PRO A 50 -24.78 1.41 -2.97
CA PRO A 50 -25.62 2.38 -2.29
C PRO A 50 -24.76 3.45 -1.61
N ILE A 51 -25.10 4.72 -1.81
CA ILE A 51 -24.48 5.82 -1.08
C ILE A 51 -25.18 5.96 0.27
N ARG A 52 -24.41 5.98 1.36
CA ARG A 52 -24.91 6.22 2.71
C ARG A 52 -24.08 7.31 3.38
N PRO A 53 -24.71 8.27 4.06
CA PRO A 53 -23.97 9.27 4.83
C PRO A 53 -23.14 8.64 5.94
N LEU A 54 -21.92 9.12 6.11
CA LEU A 54 -21.03 8.69 7.19
C LEU A 54 -21.50 9.30 8.51
N ASN A 55 -21.61 8.45 9.54
CA ASN A 55 -21.91 8.85 10.91
C ASN A 55 -20.94 8.16 11.86
N VAL A 56 -20.08 8.95 12.51
CA VAL A 56 -19.07 8.45 13.45
C VAL A 56 -18.75 9.51 14.50
N GLN A 57 -18.68 9.09 15.75
CA GLN A 57 -18.15 9.89 16.85
C GLN A 57 -17.18 9.02 17.64
N ALA A 58 -15.92 9.45 17.74
CA ALA A 58 -14.87 8.70 18.42
C ALA A 58 -13.78 9.64 18.97
N ASP A 59 -13.20 9.27 20.10
CA ASP A 59 -11.96 9.84 20.63
C ASP A 59 -11.11 8.67 21.11
N CYS A 60 -10.06 8.33 20.36
CA CYS A 60 -9.32 7.11 20.55
C CYS A 60 -7.82 7.34 20.40
N ARG A 61 -7.05 6.48 21.07
CA ARG A 61 -5.59 6.43 21.01
C ARG A 61 -5.15 4.99 20.99
N PHE A 62 -4.08 4.71 20.26
CA PHE A 62 -3.48 3.39 20.20
C PHE A 62 -1.96 3.49 20.19
N LYS A 63 -1.34 2.38 20.59
CA LYS A 63 0.09 2.15 20.50
C LYS A 63 0.29 0.66 20.30
N ASP A 64 1.14 0.30 19.34
CA ASP A 64 1.51 -1.08 19.09
C ASP A 64 2.80 -1.48 19.83
N GLU A 65 3.16 -2.76 19.71
CA GLU A 65 4.31 -3.35 20.39
C GLU A 65 5.66 -2.81 19.89
N VAL A 66 5.71 -2.26 18.67
CA VAL A 66 6.94 -1.66 18.10
C VAL A 66 7.02 -0.15 18.37
N GLY A 67 6.01 0.43 19.00
CA GLY A 67 5.92 1.82 19.42
C GLY A 67 5.28 2.76 18.41
N TYR A 68 4.78 2.25 17.27
CA TYR A 68 3.92 3.01 16.39
C TYR A 68 2.64 3.34 17.14
N SER A 69 2.20 4.59 17.05
CA SER A 69 1.05 5.06 17.80
C SER A 69 0.30 6.11 17.03
N GLY A 70 -0.98 6.25 17.36
CA GLY A 70 -1.81 7.25 16.76
C GLY A 70 -2.98 7.64 17.65
N SER A 71 -3.65 8.71 17.25
CA SER A 71 -4.88 9.15 17.86
C SER A 71 -5.82 9.71 16.81
N ALA A 72 -7.12 9.57 17.04
CA ALA A 72 -8.16 10.17 16.22
C ALA A 72 -9.28 10.69 17.11
N LEU A 73 -9.66 11.95 16.88
CA LEU A 73 -10.87 12.58 17.36
C LEU A 73 -11.74 12.89 16.14
N LEU A 74 -12.90 12.23 16.06
CA LEU A 74 -13.84 12.34 14.96
C LEU A 74 -15.21 12.71 15.51
N ASP A 75 -15.86 13.69 14.87
CA ASP A 75 -17.28 13.96 15.01
C ASP A 75 -17.83 14.28 13.62
N VAL A 76 -18.48 13.29 13.03
CA VAL A 76 -19.05 13.34 11.68
C VAL A 76 -20.51 12.90 11.75
N SER A 77 -21.42 13.75 11.29
CA SER A 77 -22.84 13.46 11.23
C SER A 77 -23.38 13.81 9.86
N TYR A 78 -24.12 12.89 9.23
CA TYR A 78 -24.60 13.05 7.85
C TYR A 78 -23.49 13.47 6.87
N SER A 79 -22.30 12.87 7.01
CA SER A 79 -21.09 13.23 6.26
C SER A 79 -20.61 14.69 6.44
N GLU A 80 -21.11 15.45 7.41
CA GLU A 80 -20.59 16.76 7.78
C GLU A 80 -19.56 16.61 8.91
N VAL A 81 -18.36 17.14 8.73
CA VAL A 81 -17.30 17.07 9.76
C VAL A 81 -17.40 18.27 10.69
N SER A 82 -17.79 18.03 11.94
CA SER A 82 -17.83 19.07 12.98
C SER A 82 -16.53 19.12 13.78
N ARG A 83 -15.86 17.97 13.97
CA ARG A 83 -14.56 17.87 14.64
C ARG A 83 -13.69 16.83 13.94
N PHE A 84 -12.45 17.20 13.68
CA PHE A 84 -11.43 16.30 13.20
C PHE A 84 -10.07 16.67 13.79
N LYS A 85 -9.42 15.69 14.39
CA LYS A 85 -7.99 15.75 14.74
C LYS A 85 -7.40 14.36 14.66
N ALA A 86 -6.21 14.25 14.09
CA ALA A 86 -5.47 13.00 14.09
C ALA A 86 -3.99 13.26 14.31
N SER A 87 -3.31 12.29 14.92
CA SER A 87 -1.86 12.25 14.96
C SER A 87 -1.35 10.84 14.76
N VAL A 88 -0.19 10.73 14.15
CA VAL A 88 0.54 9.47 13.97
C VAL A 88 1.98 9.70 14.39
N SER A 89 2.52 8.82 15.23
CA SER A 89 3.91 8.84 15.67
C SER A 89 4.59 7.55 15.26
N VAL A 90 5.65 7.70 14.47
CA VAL A 90 6.44 6.60 13.92
C VAL A 90 7.80 6.54 14.62
N PRO A 91 8.12 5.43 15.32
CA PRO A 91 9.36 5.26 16.05
C PRO A 91 10.59 5.60 15.22
N LYS A 92 11.48 6.43 15.77
CA LYS A 92 12.75 6.87 15.15
C LYS A 92 12.58 7.66 13.84
N ARG A 93 11.35 8.01 13.41
CA ARG A 93 11.09 8.78 12.18
C ARG A 93 10.52 10.15 12.48
N GLY A 94 9.54 10.23 13.39
CA GLY A 94 8.90 11.47 13.79
C GLY A 94 7.39 11.32 13.88
N SER A 95 6.67 12.41 13.70
CA SER A 95 5.22 12.45 13.85
C SER A 95 4.54 13.23 12.72
N CYS A 96 3.24 13.01 12.56
CA CYS A 96 2.35 13.75 11.69
C CYS A 96 1.15 14.27 12.49
N HIS A 97 0.69 15.46 12.16
CA HIS A 97 -0.44 16.10 12.83
C HIS A 97 -1.44 16.66 11.83
N PHE A 98 -2.72 16.42 12.11
CA PHE A 98 -3.84 16.85 11.28
C PHE A 98 -4.91 17.45 12.19
N ASP A 99 -5.35 18.67 11.91
CA ASP A 99 -6.37 19.37 12.68
C ASP A 99 -7.36 20.05 11.73
N LEU A 100 -8.66 19.94 12.00
CA LEU A 100 -9.73 20.44 11.13
C LEU A 100 -9.54 21.91 10.72
N ALA A 101 -8.97 22.74 11.59
CA ALA A 101 -8.72 24.15 11.31
C ALA A 101 -7.87 24.40 10.05
N ASP A 102 -7.08 23.42 9.63
CA ASP A 102 -6.22 23.50 8.45
C ASP A 102 -6.87 23.00 7.16
N PHE A 103 -8.07 22.44 7.25
CA PHE A 103 -8.75 21.78 6.14
C PHE A 103 -10.10 22.41 5.83
N GLU A 104 -10.45 22.34 4.55
CA GLU A 104 -11.80 22.61 4.06
C GLU A 104 -12.43 21.29 3.64
N GLN A 105 -13.71 21.08 3.99
CA GLN A 105 -14.43 19.92 3.50
C GLN A 105 -14.87 20.14 2.04
N VAL A 106 -14.33 19.33 1.13
CA VAL A 106 -14.58 19.45 -0.32
C VAL A 106 -15.49 18.37 -0.87
N ARG A 107 -15.77 17.31 -0.09
CA ARG A 107 -16.69 16.24 -0.47
C ARG A 107 -17.40 15.67 0.76
N LYS A 108 -18.67 15.33 0.60
CA LYS A 108 -19.49 14.61 1.60
C LYS A 108 -19.69 13.14 1.24
N GLU A 109 -19.88 12.85 -0.05
CA GLU A 109 -20.24 11.53 -0.55
C GLU A 109 -19.49 11.22 -1.87
N PRO A 110 -19.18 9.94 -2.16
CA PRO A 110 -19.50 8.72 -1.38
C PRO A 110 -18.62 8.52 -0.13
N HIS A 111 -17.65 9.40 0.08
CA HIS A 111 -16.81 9.49 1.27
C HIS A 111 -16.63 10.96 1.62
N VAL A 112 -16.28 11.22 2.87
CA VAL A 112 -15.86 12.54 3.32
C VAL A 112 -14.45 12.80 2.79
N GLU A 113 -14.23 13.98 2.21
CA GLU A 113 -12.90 14.44 1.82
C GLU A 113 -12.65 15.84 2.39
N LEU A 114 -11.58 15.95 3.16
CA LEU A 114 -11.02 17.20 3.68
C LEU A 114 -9.77 17.52 2.88
N ARG A 115 -9.59 18.78 2.50
CA ARG A 115 -8.43 19.24 1.74
C ARG A 115 -7.83 20.50 2.35
N ALA A 116 -6.54 20.47 2.56
CA ALA A 116 -5.78 21.61 3.03
C ALA A 116 -5.18 22.42 1.86
N ARG A 117 -4.77 23.66 2.16
CA ARG A 117 -4.14 24.59 1.20
C ARG A 117 -2.83 24.05 0.59
N ASP A 118 -2.09 23.26 1.35
CA ASP A 118 -0.83 22.63 0.94
C ASP A 118 -1.03 21.31 0.16
N GLY A 119 -2.27 20.95 -0.18
CA GLY A 119 -2.59 19.78 -0.98
C GLY A 119 -2.78 18.49 -0.19
N CYS A 120 -2.56 18.50 1.13
CA CYS A 120 -2.86 17.37 1.99
C CYS A 120 -4.36 17.05 1.96
N VAL A 121 -4.68 15.77 1.76
CA VAL A 121 -6.05 15.24 1.68
C VAL A 121 -6.27 14.20 2.76
N VAL A 122 -7.37 14.36 3.51
CA VAL A 122 -7.87 13.35 4.43
C VAL A 122 -9.18 12.80 3.89
N ARG A 123 -9.30 11.47 3.84
CA ARG A 123 -10.53 10.79 3.43
C ARG A 123 -11.07 9.93 4.55
N MET A 124 -12.40 9.95 4.72
CA MET A 124 -13.09 9.10 5.70
C MET A 124 -14.23 8.34 5.04
N TRP A 125 -14.26 7.02 5.22
CA TRP A 125 -15.31 6.16 4.67
C TRP A 125 -15.60 4.96 5.56
N GLU A 126 -16.81 4.42 5.45
CA GLU A 126 -17.17 3.16 6.11
C GLU A 126 -16.57 1.96 5.37
N GLN A 127 -16.01 1.01 6.13
CA GLN A 127 -15.58 -0.29 5.65
C GLN A 127 -16.08 -1.36 6.64
N GLY A 128 -17.25 -1.93 6.35
CA GLY A 128 -17.95 -2.79 7.31
C GLY A 128 -18.31 -2.02 8.58
N ASP A 129 -17.89 -2.53 9.73
CA ASP A 129 -18.11 -1.92 11.05
C ASP A 129 -17.03 -0.89 11.43
N GLN A 130 -16.07 -0.63 10.55
CA GLN A 130 -14.99 0.33 10.78
C GLN A 130 -15.15 1.59 9.93
N VAL A 131 -14.55 2.68 10.37
CA VAL A 131 -14.29 3.88 9.58
C VAL A 131 -12.80 3.99 9.33
N THR A 132 -12.41 4.08 8.07
CA THR A 132 -11.02 4.31 7.69
C THR A 132 -10.77 5.79 7.56
N VAL A 133 -9.74 6.31 8.23
CA VAL A 133 -9.22 7.67 8.08
C VAL A 133 -7.87 7.59 7.37
N ALA A 134 -7.84 7.97 6.08
CA ALA A 134 -6.63 7.89 5.27
C ALA A 134 -6.08 9.27 4.92
N PHE A 135 -4.76 9.34 4.80
CA PHE A 135 -3.99 10.55 4.54
C PHE A 135 -3.28 10.43 3.19
N ALA A 136 -3.34 11.47 2.37
CA ALA A 136 -2.70 11.50 1.06
C ALA A 136 -2.03 12.86 0.84
N GLN A 137 -0.81 12.86 0.29
CA GLN A 137 -0.06 14.08 -0.04
C GLN A 137 0.20 14.99 1.17
N CYS A 138 0.46 14.40 2.34
CA CYS A 138 0.59 15.14 3.61
C CYS A 138 2.03 15.20 4.15
N ALA A 139 3.05 15.04 3.31
CA ALA A 139 4.45 15.07 3.75
C ALA A 139 4.83 16.36 4.48
N SER A 140 4.27 17.51 4.08
CA SER A 140 4.43 18.81 4.74
C SER A 140 3.84 18.88 6.15
N ARG A 141 2.97 17.94 6.52
CA ARG A 141 2.31 17.84 7.84
C ARG A 141 3.05 16.91 8.81
N CYS A 142 4.23 16.48 8.42
CA CYS A 142 5.00 15.46 9.09
C CYS A 142 6.44 15.92 9.31
N ASP A 143 7.07 15.40 10.36
CA ASP A 143 8.51 15.55 10.55
C ASP A 143 9.28 14.77 9.49
N ARG A 144 10.29 15.38 8.85
CA ARG A 144 11.18 14.72 7.88
C ARG A 144 10.37 13.93 6.82
N ASN A 145 10.78 12.71 6.51
CA ASN A 145 10.07 11.77 5.63
C ASN A 145 9.18 10.79 6.42
N THR A 146 8.56 11.22 7.52
CA THR A 146 7.72 10.33 8.33
C THR A 146 6.49 9.84 7.55
N PHE A 147 5.97 10.66 6.64
CA PHE A 147 4.76 10.34 5.87
C PHE A 147 4.85 9.04 5.08
N ASP A 148 6.04 8.66 4.62
CA ASP A 148 6.29 7.41 3.88
C ASP A 148 5.96 6.14 4.71
N TYR A 149 5.77 6.29 6.01
CA TYR A 149 5.50 5.22 6.97
C TYR A 149 4.14 5.34 7.67
N VAL A 150 3.29 6.28 7.24
CA VAL A 150 1.98 6.52 7.86
C VAL A 150 0.93 5.59 7.25
N TRP A 151 0.28 4.82 8.11
CA TRP A 151 -0.87 4.00 7.75
C TRP A 151 -2.19 4.73 8.06
N PRO A 152 -3.30 4.39 7.38
CA PRO A 152 -4.63 4.84 7.77
C PRO A 152 -4.95 4.44 9.21
N ILE A 153 -5.72 5.27 9.91
CA ILE A 153 -6.28 4.92 11.23
C ILE A 153 -7.62 4.24 10.99
N LEU A 154 -7.85 3.08 11.59
CA LEU A 154 -9.16 2.41 11.53
C LEU A 154 -9.88 2.62 12.86
N VAL A 155 -11.09 3.17 12.80
CA VAL A 155 -11.94 3.39 13.97
C VAL A 155 -13.06 2.35 13.96
N ASP A 156 -13.10 1.50 14.97
CA ASP A 156 -14.19 0.55 15.19
C ASP A 156 -15.43 1.32 15.69
N ARG A 157 -16.53 1.29 14.93
CA ARG A 157 -17.73 2.05 15.26
C ARG A 157 -18.45 1.54 16.51
N PRO A 158 -18.58 0.22 16.73
CA PRO A 158 -19.25 -0.29 17.93
C PRO A 158 -18.53 0.09 19.24
N SER A 159 -17.19 0.02 19.27
CA SER A 159 -16.41 0.26 20.49
C SER A 159 -15.79 1.65 20.60
N GLY A 160 -15.70 2.40 19.49
CA GLY A 160 -15.01 3.69 19.41
C GLY A 160 -13.48 3.57 19.51
N ARG A 161 -12.90 2.36 19.51
CA ARG A 161 -11.46 2.12 19.58
C ARG A 161 -10.83 2.31 18.20
N CYS A 162 -9.53 2.57 18.16
CA CYS A 162 -8.78 2.59 16.91
C CYS A 162 -7.45 1.85 16.97
N ASN A 163 -6.89 1.62 15.79
CA ASN A 163 -5.57 1.06 15.52
C ASN A 163 -4.96 1.62 14.23
#